data_AF-A0A7C5NPM7-F1
#
_entry.id   AF-A0A7C5NPM7-F1
#
_cell.length_a   1.000
_cell.length_b   1.000
_cell.length_c   1.000
_cell.angle_alpha   90.00
_cell.angle_beta   90.00
_cell.angle_gamma   90.00
#
_symmetry.space_group_name_H-M   'P 1'
#
loop_
_entity.id
_entity.type
_entity.pdbx_description
1 polymer ?
#
loop_
_entity_poly.entity_id
_entity_poly.type
_entity_poly.pdbx_seq_one_letter_code
_entity_poly.pdbx_strand_id
1 'polypeptide(L)'
;MSSFITSALALIVTLGLLIAFHEFGHFWTARKLGVKVLRFSVGFGKPLWSRRYGSDDTEYVIAAFPLGGYVKMLDEREGEVPEAERHRAFNNQSVWRRIAIVAAGPIFNFIFAIIAFWLMYMLGVPGVKPVIGEVAPASIAAEAGFRAGDEIIAVDGVATPTWNTVRLTLLDKSLGQDVVELRVRGDDGLEQQLSLPVAAIPAEEKQQDLLRYVGITPWRMDYPPVLGELAPDGAAARAGLKSGDRILAADGEPIEDWMQLVEFVRAHPEQTVELRIERDGVEQTVDVHVASHVTGSGVIGRIGAAPAPVGPLPDEMRTEVRFGPIAAVGEALSKTWQMSSLTLRMIGKMIVGEVSVENLSGPITIATYAGYSASVGITSFLYFLAIISISLGVLNLLPIPLLDGGHLMYYLVEIVKGSPLSDEVQMRMQRLGIVLLAMLMLLAFYNDLNRLWGG
;
A
#
# COMPACT_ATOMS: atom_id res chain seq x y z
N MET A 1 18.26 1.46 15.81
CA MET A 1 17.28 1.89 16.82
C MET A 1 16.45 3.11 16.39
N SER A 2 17.02 4.10 15.70
CA SER A 2 16.30 5.26 15.16
C SER A 2 15.17 4.89 14.17
N SER A 3 15.39 3.89 13.31
CA SER A 3 14.40 3.42 12.33
C SER A 3 13.15 2.82 12.98
N PHE A 4 13.32 1.95 13.98
CA PHE A 4 12.19 1.30 14.67
C PHE A 4 11.29 2.31 15.40
N ILE A 5 11.88 3.26 16.12
CA ILE A 5 11.12 4.30 16.85
C ILE A 5 10.35 5.17 15.84
N THR A 6 10.99 5.53 14.72
CA THR A 6 10.34 6.33 13.66
C THR A 6 9.15 5.59 13.05
N SER A 7 9.31 4.31 12.70
CA SER A 7 8.21 3.48 12.17
C SER A 7 7.08 3.30 13.18
N ALA A 8 7.38 3.09 14.46
CA ALA A 8 6.37 2.96 15.51
C ALA A 8 5.59 4.27 15.72
N LEU A 9 6.27 5.42 15.75
CA LEU A 9 5.63 6.73 15.85
C LEU A 9 4.78 7.02 14.61
N ALA A 10 5.31 6.74 13.42
CA ALA A 10 4.58 6.91 12.17
C ALA A 10 3.32 6.03 12.12
N LEU A 11 3.38 4.79 12.60
CA LEU A 11 2.21 3.91 12.73
C LEU A 11 1.16 4.52 13.66
N ILE A 12 1.57 4.97 14.85
CA ILE A 12 0.67 5.56 15.85
C ILE A 12 -0.04 6.81 15.27
N VAL A 13 0.71 7.68 14.59
CA VAL A 13 0.15 8.87 13.95
C VAL A 13 -0.80 8.48 12.83
N THR A 14 -0.40 7.54 11.97
CA THR A 14 -1.21 7.07 10.84
C THR A 14 -2.53 6.47 11.32
N LEU A 15 -2.48 5.43 12.16
CA LEU A 15 -3.68 4.75 12.63
C LEU A 15 -4.52 5.65 13.54
N GLY A 16 -3.89 6.42 14.41
CA GLY A 16 -4.58 7.37 15.29
C GLY A 16 -5.38 8.41 14.49
N LEU A 17 -4.80 8.97 13.43
CA LEU A 17 -5.49 9.94 12.57
C LEU A 17 -6.66 9.29 11.82
N LEU A 18 -6.43 8.14 11.18
CA LEU A 18 -7.45 7.46 10.38
C LEU A 18 -8.62 6.98 11.23
N ILE A 19 -8.33 6.36 12.38
CA ILE A 19 -9.38 5.89 13.30
C ILE A 19 -10.11 7.08 13.91
N ALA A 20 -9.42 8.15 14.34
CA ALA A 20 -10.09 9.32 14.87
C ALA A 20 -11.03 9.96 13.84
N PHE A 21 -10.64 10.01 12.56
CA PHE A 21 -11.47 10.56 11.49
C PHE A 21 -12.68 9.67 11.18
N HIS A 22 -12.50 8.35 11.23
CA HIS A 22 -13.58 7.36 11.15
C HIS A 22 -14.60 7.54 12.27
N GLU A 23 -14.15 7.51 13.53
CA GLU A 23 -15.01 7.71 14.70
C GLU A 23 -15.70 9.07 14.66
N PHE A 24 -15.00 10.11 14.17
CA PHE A 24 -15.59 11.43 13.99
C PHE A 24 -16.79 11.41 13.03
N GLY A 25 -16.79 10.55 12.01
CA GLY A 25 -17.92 10.35 11.11
C GLY A 25 -19.18 9.89 11.84
N HIS A 26 -19.06 8.85 12.68
CA HIS A 26 -20.16 8.37 13.52
C HIS A 26 -20.62 9.45 14.50
N PHE A 27 -19.68 10.09 15.19
CA PHE A 27 -19.93 11.14 16.18
C PHE A 27 -20.70 12.32 15.58
N TRP A 28 -20.19 12.86 14.47
CA TRP A 28 -20.74 14.03 13.82
C TRP A 28 -22.16 13.75 13.31
N THR A 29 -22.35 12.59 12.68
CA THR A 29 -23.65 12.20 12.11
C THR A 29 -24.67 11.90 13.20
N ALA A 30 -24.28 11.22 14.28
CA ALA A 30 -25.15 10.96 15.44
C ALA A 30 -25.68 12.27 16.04
N ARG A 31 -24.79 13.23 16.31
CA ARG A 31 -25.19 14.53 16.87
C ARG A 31 -26.08 15.32 15.92
N LYS A 32 -25.79 15.30 14.62
CA LYS A 32 -26.61 15.98 13.60
C LYS A 32 -28.02 15.40 13.50
N LEU A 33 -28.18 14.11 13.74
CA LEU A 33 -29.48 13.42 13.73
C LEU A 33 -30.16 13.39 15.11
N GLY A 34 -29.62 14.10 16.10
CA GLY A 34 -30.22 14.26 17.43
C GLY A 34 -29.92 13.14 18.43
N VAL A 35 -29.10 12.16 18.06
CA VAL A 35 -28.66 11.08 18.96
C VAL A 35 -27.67 11.64 19.97
N LYS A 36 -27.91 11.36 21.26
CA LYS A 36 -27.00 11.81 22.33
C LYS A 36 -25.74 10.95 22.34
N VAL A 37 -24.58 11.60 22.33
CA VAL A 37 -23.29 10.93 22.46
C VAL A 37 -22.76 11.13 23.87
N LEU A 38 -22.49 10.02 24.56
CA LEU A 38 -21.99 10.00 25.92
C LEU A 38 -20.46 10.14 25.97
N ARG A 39 -19.76 9.47 25.06
CA ARG A 39 -18.29 9.49 25.00
C ARG A 39 -17.78 9.44 23.58
N PHE A 40 -16.75 10.24 23.30
CA PHE A 40 -15.93 10.16 22.09
C PHE A 40 -14.49 9.83 22.52
N SER A 41 -14.00 8.64 22.19
CA SER A 41 -12.68 8.17 22.62
C SER A 41 -11.78 7.96 21.41
N VAL A 42 -10.60 8.58 21.44
CA VAL A 42 -9.48 8.21 20.58
C VAL A 42 -8.57 7.31 21.40
N GLY A 43 -8.45 6.06 20.97
CA GLY A 43 -7.77 4.98 21.68
C GLY A 43 -8.64 4.17 22.63
N PHE A 44 -8.04 3.12 23.20
CA PHE A 44 -8.62 2.23 24.20
C PHE A 44 -7.87 2.27 25.54
N GLY A 45 -8.50 1.72 26.59
CA GLY A 45 -7.90 1.52 27.91
C GLY A 45 -8.01 2.75 28.82
N LYS A 46 -7.00 2.93 29.69
CA LYS A 46 -6.99 4.00 30.70
C LYS A 46 -6.97 5.38 30.03
N PRO A 47 -7.86 6.31 30.40
CA PRO A 47 -7.81 7.69 29.95
C PRO A 47 -6.49 8.34 30.37
N LEU A 48 -5.73 8.87 29.42
CA LEU A 48 -4.60 9.77 29.69
C LEU A 48 -5.08 11.19 29.89
N TRP A 49 -6.12 11.57 29.15
CA TRP A 49 -6.79 12.85 29.26
C TRP A 49 -8.28 12.67 29.01
N SER A 50 -9.12 13.36 29.79
CA SER A 50 -10.55 13.45 29.52
C SER A 50 -11.09 14.83 29.86
N ARG A 51 -12.10 15.25 29.09
CA ARG A 51 -12.83 16.49 29.33
C ARG A 51 -14.28 16.33 28.89
N ARG A 52 -15.21 16.83 29.70
CA ARG A 52 -16.62 16.91 29.28
C ARG A 52 -16.94 18.29 28.73
N TYR A 53 -17.67 18.33 27.62
CA TYR A 53 -17.98 19.57 26.93
C TYR A 53 -19.23 19.49 26.04
N GLY A 54 -19.96 20.60 25.96
CA GLY A 54 -21.13 20.78 25.10
C GLY A 54 -22.46 20.55 25.83
N SER A 55 -23.56 20.78 25.10
CA SER A 55 -24.93 20.67 25.63
C SER A 55 -25.30 19.29 26.17
N ASP A 56 -24.65 18.24 25.65
CA ASP A 56 -24.91 16.85 26.01
C ASP A 56 -23.94 16.30 27.07
N ASP A 57 -23.05 17.15 27.62
CA ASP A 57 -21.98 16.77 28.55
C ASP A 57 -21.11 15.60 28.03
N THR A 58 -20.88 15.55 26.72
CA THR A 58 -20.11 14.47 26.08
C THR A 58 -18.69 14.43 26.62
N GLU A 59 -18.23 13.24 27.01
CA GLU A 59 -16.87 13.00 27.47
C GLU A 59 -15.93 12.74 26.29
N TYR A 60 -14.97 13.64 26.07
CA TYR A 60 -13.90 13.49 25.09
C TYR A 60 -12.70 12.85 25.78
N VAL A 61 -12.17 11.77 25.24
CA VAL A 61 -11.10 10.96 25.86
C VAL A 61 -9.96 10.75 24.87
N ILE A 62 -8.73 10.92 25.35
CA ILE A 62 -7.51 10.39 24.72
C ILE A 62 -7.00 9.29 25.65
N ALA A 63 -7.01 8.05 25.17
CA ALA A 63 -6.66 6.87 25.95
C ALA A 63 -5.23 6.38 25.70
N ALA A 64 -4.74 5.50 26.57
CA ALA A 64 -3.35 5.05 26.54
C ALA A 64 -2.97 4.22 25.31
N PHE A 65 -3.91 3.45 24.74
CA PHE A 65 -3.65 2.63 23.56
C PHE A 65 -4.21 3.31 22.30
N PRO A 66 -3.36 3.85 21.41
CA PRO A 66 -3.80 4.67 20.27
C PRO A 66 -4.31 3.87 19.06
N LEU A 67 -4.29 2.53 19.13
CA LEU A 67 -4.65 1.62 18.04
C LEU A 67 -6.16 1.34 18.02
N GLY A 68 -6.98 2.39 18.07
CA GLY A 68 -8.42 2.24 18.19
C GLY A 68 -9.17 3.50 18.55
N GLY A 69 -10.46 3.39 18.73
CA GLY A 69 -11.38 4.45 19.11
C GLY A 69 -12.79 3.91 19.23
N TYR A 70 -13.69 4.70 19.81
CA TYR A 70 -15.11 4.39 19.79
C TYR A 70 -15.96 5.62 20.10
N VAL A 71 -17.16 5.64 19.55
CA VAL A 71 -18.23 6.57 19.92
C VAL A 71 -19.31 5.85 20.73
N LYS A 72 -19.40 6.18 22.03
CA LYS A 72 -20.48 5.66 22.89
C LYS A 72 -21.72 6.53 22.75
N MET A 73 -22.75 5.99 22.11
CA MET A 73 -24.05 6.64 21.97
C MET A 73 -24.96 6.26 23.14
N LEU A 74 -25.96 7.09 23.43
CA LEU A 74 -27.01 6.74 24.37
C LEU A 74 -27.82 5.58 23.79
N ASP A 75 -27.88 4.46 24.50
CA ASP A 75 -28.59 3.24 24.06
C ASP A 75 -29.16 2.51 25.28
N GLU A 76 -30.43 2.10 25.22
CA GLU A 76 -31.11 1.40 26.32
C GLU A 76 -30.57 -0.01 26.57
N ARG A 77 -29.85 -0.59 25.61
CA ARG A 77 -29.22 -1.92 25.76
C ARG A 77 -27.95 -1.87 26.60
N GLU A 78 -27.32 -0.70 26.72
CA GLU A 78 -26.04 -0.51 27.43
C GLU A 78 -26.19 0.13 28.81
N GLY A 79 -27.38 0.57 29.20
CA GLY A 79 -27.65 1.16 30.51
C GLY A 79 -29.03 1.81 30.62
N GLU A 80 -29.34 2.33 31.81
CA GLU A 80 -30.60 3.03 32.05
C GLU A 80 -30.63 4.38 31.31
N VAL A 81 -31.72 4.62 30.57
CA VAL A 81 -31.96 5.87 29.85
C VAL A 81 -33.15 6.61 30.47
N PRO A 82 -32.98 7.88 30.90
CA PRO A 82 -34.10 8.69 31.39
C PRO A 82 -35.22 8.78 30.35
N GLU A 83 -36.47 8.70 30.79
CA GLU A 83 -37.64 8.68 29.90
C GLU A 83 -37.68 9.90 28.95
N ALA A 84 -37.29 11.07 29.46
CA ALA A 84 -37.19 12.31 28.68
C ALA A 84 -36.14 12.25 27.54
N GLU A 85 -35.11 11.41 27.64
CA GLU A 85 -34.04 11.28 26.65
C GLU A 85 -34.17 10.05 25.75
N ARG A 86 -35.17 9.18 25.96
CA ARG A 86 -35.38 7.96 25.15
C ARG A 86 -35.50 8.24 23.65
N HIS A 87 -36.08 9.36 23.28
CA HIS A 87 -36.20 9.79 21.88
C HIS A 87 -34.84 10.11 21.22
N ARG A 88 -33.77 10.27 22.01
CA ARG A 88 -32.38 10.51 21.58
C ARG A 88 -31.51 9.26 21.66
N ALA A 89 -32.05 8.16 22.18
CA ALA A 89 -31.35 6.88 22.22
C ALA A 89 -31.20 6.31 20.81
N PHE A 90 -30.05 5.71 20.52
CA PHE A 90 -29.68 5.19 19.21
C PHE A 90 -30.61 4.04 18.78
N ASN A 91 -30.86 3.08 19.67
CA ASN A 91 -31.78 1.96 19.46
C ASN A 91 -33.21 2.41 19.11
N ASN A 92 -33.66 3.57 19.60
CA ASN A 92 -35.00 4.11 19.33
C ASN A 92 -35.10 4.92 18.03
N GLN A 93 -33.99 5.18 17.35
CA GLN A 93 -34.03 5.86 16.07
C GLN A 93 -34.59 4.96 14.97
N SER A 94 -35.23 5.58 13.97
CA SER A 94 -35.61 4.89 12.74
C SER A 94 -34.39 4.19 12.10
N VAL A 95 -34.62 3.05 11.44
CA VAL A 95 -33.57 2.25 10.79
C VAL A 95 -32.68 3.10 9.87
N TRP A 96 -33.25 4.03 9.11
CA TRP A 96 -32.51 4.92 8.20
C TRP A 96 -31.53 5.86 8.91
N ARG A 97 -31.88 6.37 10.09
CA ARG A 97 -30.96 7.17 10.92
C ARG A 97 -29.83 6.31 11.45
N ARG A 98 -30.12 5.08 11.90
CA ARG A 98 -29.07 4.15 12.36
C ARG A 98 -28.13 3.77 11.21
N ILE A 99 -28.66 3.48 10.03
CA ILE A 99 -27.89 3.25 8.80
C ILE A 99 -26.99 4.45 8.49
N ALA A 100 -27.53 5.66 8.49
CA ALA A 100 -26.75 6.87 8.20
C ALA A 100 -25.59 7.06 9.18
N ILE A 101 -25.83 6.84 10.48
CA ILE A 101 -24.81 6.95 11.52
C ILE A 101 -23.72 5.90 11.36
N VAL A 102 -24.10 4.63 11.14
CA VAL A 102 -23.13 3.52 10.98
C VAL A 102 -22.36 3.66 9.67
N ALA A 103 -23.01 4.01 8.56
CA ALA A 103 -22.32 4.23 7.29
C ALA A 103 -21.39 5.46 7.31
N ALA A 104 -21.62 6.41 8.22
CA ALA A 104 -20.82 7.64 8.29
C ALA A 104 -19.34 7.38 8.60
N GLY A 105 -19.01 6.41 9.44
CA GLY A 105 -17.61 6.09 9.74
C GLY A 105 -16.82 5.75 8.48
N PRO A 106 -17.21 4.71 7.71
CA PRO A 106 -16.56 4.35 6.47
C PRO A 106 -16.61 5.46 5.41
N ILE A 107 -17.72 6.20 5.30
CA ILE A 107 -17.83 7.35 4.39
C ILE A 107 -16.77 8.41 4.71
N PHE A 108 -16.53 8.69 6.00
CA PHE A 108 -15.49 9.64 6.41
C PHE A 108 -14.08 9.15 6.07
N ASN A 109 -13.82 7.84 6.05
CA ASN A 109 -12.56 7.32 5.53
C ASN A 109 -12.37 7.62 4.04
N PHE A 110 -13.43 7.51 3.22
CA PHE A 110 -13.35 7.89 1.81
C PHE A 110 -13.16 9.40 1.65
N ILE A 111 -13.85 10.22 2.45
CA ILE A 111 -13.67 11.68 2.47
C ILE A 111 -12.22 12.03 2.81
N PHE A 112 -11.66 11.40 3.85
CA PHE A 112 -10.27 11.60 4.23
C PHE A 112 -9.31 11.24 3.09
N ALA A 113 -9.53 10.10 2.42
CA ALA A 113 -8.71 9.69 1.29
C ALA A 113 -8.77 10.69 0.13
N ILE A 114 -9.95 11.22 -0.17
CA ILE A 114 -10.13 12.27 -1.19
C ILE A 114 -9.35 13.52 -0.80
N ILE A 115 -9.44 13.96 0.47
CA ILE A 115 -8.69 15.13 0.96
C ILE A 115 -7.18 14.87 0.88
N ALA A 116 -6.71 13.69 1.27
CA ALA A 116 -5.29 13.34 1.24
C ALA A 116 -4.75 13.31 -0.20
N PHE A 117 -5.46 12.68 -1.15
CA PHE A 117 -5.07 12.71 -2.56
C PHE A 117 -5.16 14.12 -3.17
N TRP A 118 -6.17 14.89 -2.80
CA TRP A 118 -6.33 16.27 -3.25
C TRP A 118 -5.13 17.12 -2.84
N LEU A 119 -4.73 17.07 -1.55
CA LEU A 119 -3.54 17.75 -1.05
C LEU A 119 -2.27 17.25 -1.73
N MET A 120 -2.13 15.93 -1.89
CA MET A 120 -0.99 15.31 -2.57
C MET A 120 -0.82 15.85 -4.01
N TYR A 121 -1.90 15.88 -4.80
CA TYR A 121 -1.87 16.39 -6.17
C TYR A 121 -1.67 17.90 -6.25
N MET A 122 -2.10 18.67 -5.25
CA MET A 122 -1.81 20.10 -5.19
C MET A 122 -0.35 20.40 -4.87
N LEU A 123 0.26 19.58 -4.01
CA LEU A 123 1.67 19.66 -3.65
C LEU A 123 2.59 19.22 -4.80
N GLY A 124 2.07 18.36 -5.67
CA GLY A 124 2.81 17.81 -6.81
C GLY A 124 3.46 16.48 -6.47
N VAL A 125 3.22 15.48 -7.31
CA VAL A 125 3.75 14.13 -7.11
C VAL A 125 4.99 13.95 -7.99
N PRO A 126 6.20 13.90 -7.41
CA PRO A 126 7.39 13.61 -8.19
C PRO A 126 7.33 12.17 -8.69
N GLY A 127 7.77 11.96 -9.92
CA GLY A 127 7.82 10.64 -10.54
C GLY A 127 8.93 10.53 -11.56
N VAL A 128 9.08 9.31 -12.07
CA VAL A 128 9.97 8.98 -13.18
C VAL A 128 9.10 8.71 -14.39
N LYS A 129 9.44 9.31 -15.54
CA LYS A 129 8.75 9.05 -16.81
C LYS A 129 8.76 7.57 -17.14
N PRO A 130 7.67 7.03 -17.70
CA PRO A 130 7.56 5.62 -18.03
C PRO A 130 8.26 5.26 -19.35
N VAL A 131 9.56 5.50 -19.43
CA VAL A 131 10.38 5.17 -20.61
C VAL A 131 10.86 3.73 -20.49
N ILE A 132 10.59 2.91 -21.50
CA ILE A 132 11.00 1.51 -21.58
C ILE A 132 12.52 1.43 -21.76
N GLY A 133 13.18 0.63 -20.91
CA GLY A 133 14.60 0.36 -21.01
C GLY A 133 14.86 -0.76 -22.00
N GLU A 134 14.58 -1.99 -21.58
CA GLU A 134 14.74 -3.17 -22.42
C GLU A 134 13.41 -3.87 -22.66
N VAL A 135 13.29 -4.48 -23.84
CA VAL A 135 12.19 -5.38 -24.20
C VAL A 135 12.78 -6.77 -24.41
N ALA A 136 12.35 -7.74 -23.59
CA ALA A 136 12.87 -9.10 -23.65
C ALA A 136 12.56 -9.73 -25.02
N PRO A 137 13.55 -10.35 -25.71
CA PRO A 137 13.30 -11.03 -26.98
C PRO A 137 12.23 -12.13 -26.84
N ALA A 138 11.40 -12.29 -27.88
CA ALA A 138 10.32 -13.28 -27.91
C ALA A 138 9.33 -13.19 -26.73
N SER A 139 9.16 -12.00 -26.15
CA SER A 139 8.17 -11.72 -25.10
C SER A 139 6.85 -11.20 -25.67
N ILE A 140 5.82 -11.18 -24.83
CA ILE A 140 4.52 -10.60 -25.16
C ILE A 140 4.66 -9.14 -25.64
N ALA A 141 5.52 -8.35 -24.99
CA ALA A 141 5.78 -6.97 -25.38
C ALA A 141 6.55 -6.86 -26.70
N ALA A 142 7.51 -7.75 -26.97
CA ALA A 142 8.20 -7.78 -28.26
C ALA A 142 7.23 -8.10 -29.41
N GLU A 143 6.34 -9.08 -29.22
CA GLU A 143 5.30 -9.45 -30.20
C GLU A 143 4.27 -8.32 -30.41
N ALA A 144 3.93 -7.60 -29.34
CA ALA A 144 3.05 -6.43 -29.39
C ALA A 144 3.71 -5.19 -30.03
N GLY A 145 5.03 -5.22 -30.29
CA GLY A 145 5.76 -4.17 -31.02
C GLY A 145 6.39 -3.08 -30.15
N PHE A 146 6.47 -3.28 -28.83
CA PHE A 146 7.17 -2.35 -27.93
C PHE A 146 8.66 -2.32 -28.24
N ARG A 147 9.28 -1.14 -28.07
CA ARG A 147 10.72 -0.94 -28.29
C ARG A 147 11.37 -0.29 -27.07
N ALA A 148 12.66 -0.54 -26.91
CA ALA A 148 13.51 0.25 -26.01
C ALA A 148 13.42 1.73 -26.40
N GLY A 149 13.34 2.62 -25.41
CA GLY A 149 13.17 4.07 -25.61
C GLY A 149 11.71 4.54 -25.66
N ASP A 150 10.74 3.66 -25.93
CA ASP A 150 9.32 4.05 -25.97
C ASP A 150 8.84 4.61 -24.62
N GLU A 151 8.21 5.79 -24.62
CA GLU A 151 7.52 6.36 -23.46
C GLU A 151 6.05 5.89 -23.43
N ILE A 152 5.63 5.22 -22.37
CA ILE A 152 4.22 4.81 -22.20
C ILE A 152 3.38 6.00 -21.72
N ILE A 153 2.68 6.65 -22.65
CA ILE A 153 1.93 7.89 -22.36
C ILE A 153 0.48 7.64 -21.94
N ALA A 154 -0.12 6.48 -22.27
CA ALA A 154 -1.42 6.08 -21.76
C ALA A 154 -1.65 4.57 -21.71
N VAL A 155 -2.53 4.13 -20.82
CA VAL A 155 -3.04 2.75 -20.71
C VAL A 155 -4.57 2.80 -20.69
N ASP A 156 -5.23 2.17 -21.66
CA ASP A 156 -6.68 2.21 -21.90
C ASP A 156 -7.25 3.64 -21.88
N GLY A 157 -6.54 4.57 -22.53
CA GLY A 157 -6.92 5.98 -22.59
C GLY A 157 -6.65 6.79 -21.32
N VAL A 158 -6.23 6.16 -20.22
CA VAL A 158 -5.81 6.85 -18.99
C VAL A 158 -4.37 7.33 -19.15
N ALA A 159 -4.14 8.63 -18.96
CA ALA A 159 -2.80 9.20 -19.05
C ALA A 159 -1.87 8.62 -17.98
N THR A 160 -0.66 8.25 -18.36
CA THR A 160 0.33 7.62 -17.48
C THR A 160 1.61 8.44 -17.41
N PRO A 161 1.63 9.57 -16.68
CA PRO A 161 2.82 10.42 -16.61
C PRO A 161 3.99 9.78 -15.84
N THR A 162 3.76 8.70 -15.09
CA THR A 162 4.80 8.04 -14.28
C THR A 162 4.75 6.52 -14.39
N TRP A 163 5.88 5.86 -14.11
CA TRP A 163 5.95 4.41 -13.97
C TRP A 163 4.96 3.84 -12.94
N ASN A 164 4.69 4.55 -11.85
CA ASN A 164 3.71 4.13 -10.86
C ASN A 164 2.29 4.13 -11.45
N THR A 165 1.95 5.15 -12.24
CA THR A 165 0.65 5.23 -12.92
C THR A 165 0.49 4.12 -13.97
N VAL A 166 1.55 3.81 -14.73
CA VAL A 166 1.55 2.67 -15.67
C VAL A 166 1.28 1.37 -14.93
N ARG A 167 2.08 1.06 -13.90
CA ARG A 167 1.98 -0.20 -13.15
C ARG A 167 0.59 -0.42 -12.57
N LEU A 168 0.04 0.59 -11.90
CA LEU A 168 -1.28 0.49 -11.25
C LEU A 168 -2.41 0.38 -12.27
N THR A 169 -2.36 1.17 -13.35
CA THR A 169 -3.41 1.15 -14.37
C THR A 169 -3.37 -0.16 -15.14
N LEU A 170 -2.18 -0.63 -15.53
CA LEU A 170 -2.01 -1.90 -16.21
C LEU A 170 -2.49 -3.07 -15.35
N LEU A 171 -2.15 -3.09 -14.05
CA LEU A 171 -2.68 -4.08 -13.12
C LEU A 171 -4.21 -4.04 -13.05
N ASP A 172 -4.80 -2.86 -12.82
CA ASP A 172 -6.25 -2.70 -12.70
C ASP A 172 -7.02 -3.21 -13.93
N LYS A 173 -6.53 -2.87 -15.13
CA LYS A 173 -7.11 -3.27 -16.42
C LYS A 173 -6.92 -4.76 -16.69
N SER A 174 -5.73 -5.30 -16.44
CA SER A 174 -5.42 -6.72 -16.67
C SER A 174 -6.21 -7.70 -15.79
N LEU A 175 -6.83 -7.23 -14.70
CA LEU A 175 -7.65 -8.08 -13.83
C LEU A 175 -9.03 -8.41 -14.41
N GLY A 176 -9.51 -7.63 -15.40
CA GLY A 176 -10.87 -7.76 -15.96
C GLY A 176 -10.97 -7.71 -17.47
N GLN A 177 -9.84 -7.69 -18.19
CA GLN A 177 -9.79 -7.66 -19.65
C GLN A 177 -8.75 -8.66 -20.16
N ASP A 178 -8.97 -9.11 -21.39
CA ASP A 178 -8.08 -10.05 -22.09
C ASP A 178 -6.93 -9.35 -22.80
N VAL A 179 -7.15 -8.10 -23.23
CA VAL A 179 -6.21 -7.24 -23.93
C VAL A 179 -6.28 -5.86 -23.30
N VAL A 180 -5.12 -5.24 -23.09
CA VAL A 180 -4.98 -3.85 -22.63
C VAL A 180 -4.35 -3.03 -23.74
N GLU A 181 -4.92 -1.87 -24.02
CA GLU A 181 -4.44 -0.96 -25.06
C GLU A 181 -3.46 0.04 -24.45
N LEU A 182 -2.25 0.13 -25.00
CA LEU A 182 -1.23 1.08 -24.56
C LEU A 182 -0.94 2.06 -25.69
N ARG A 183 -0.82 3.34 -25.33
CA ARG A 183 -0.29 4.34 -26.25
C ARG A 183 1.13 4.65 -25.83
N VAL A 184 2.07 4.52 -26.76
CA VAL A 184 3.47 4.84 -26.53
C VAL A 184 3.95 5.90 -27.51
N ARG A 185 4.98 6.64 -27.12
CA ARG A 185 5.66 7.63 -27.95
C ARG A 185 7.11 7.19 -28.12
N GLY A 186 7.54 6.99 -29.36
CA GLY A 186 8.93 6.67 -29.67
C GLY A 186 9.86 7.88 -29.58
N ASP A 187 11.17 7.64 -29.71
CA ASP A 187 12.21 8.70 -29.72
C ASP A 187 12.05 9.69 -30.90
N ASP A 188 11.41 9.25 -31.97
CA ASP A 188 11.07 10.08 -33.14
C ASP A 188 9.85 11.00 -32.88
N GLY A 189 9.22 10.89 -31.71
CA GLY A 189 8.04 11.64 -31.30
C GLY A 189 6.73 11.09 -31.87
N LEU A 190 6.75 10.00 -32.64
CA LEU A 190 5.55 9.39 -33.17
C LEU A 190 4.81 8.61 -32.08
N GLU A 191 3.49 8.81 -32.01
CA GLU A 191 2.63 8.05 -31.12
C GLU A 191 2.07 6.82 -31.83
N GLN A 192 2.18 5.67 -31.17
CA GLN A 192 1.64 4.40 -31.65
C GLN A 192 0.76 3.77 -30.58
N GLN A 193 -0.28 3.05 -31.02
CA GLN A 193 -1.16 2.28 -30.15
C GLN A 193 -0.80 0.80 -30.29
N LEU A 194 -0.51 0.16 -29.16
CA LEU A 194 -0.06 -1.22 -29.05
C LEU A 194 -1.04 -2.02 -28.17
N SER A 195 -1.41 -3.21 -28.63
CA SER A 195 -2.32 -4.11 -27.90
C SER A 195 -1.51 -5.14 -27.13
N LEU A 196 -1.66 -5.17 -25.81
CA LEU A 196 -0.96 -6.11 -24.94
C LEU A 196 -1.92 -7.21 -24.48
N PRO A 197 -1.76 -8.46 -24.96
CA PRO A 197 -2.59 -9.56 -24.51
C PRO A 197 -2.19 -9.98 -23.09
N VAL A 198 -3.17 -9.98 -22.18
CA VAL A 198 -2.98 -10.26 -20.74
C VAL A 198 -3.88 -11.38 -20.22
N ALA A 199 -4.74 -11.95 -21.07
CA ALA A 199 -5.68 -13.02 -20.70
C ALA A 199 -4.97 -14.25 -20.12
N ALA A 200 -3.90 -14.70 -20.78
CA ALA A 200 -3.17 -15.91 -20.43
C ALA A 200 -2.21 -15.74 -19.24
N ILE A 201 -2.05 -14.53 -18.72
CA ILE A 201 -1.12 -14.26 -17.62
C ILE A 201 -1.76 -14.70 -16.29
N PRO A 202 -1.10 -15.57 -15.50
CA PRO A 202 -1.59 -15.98 -14.19
C PRO A 202 -1.84 -14.79 -13.26
N ALA A 203 -2.84 -14.91 -12.38
CA ALA A 203 -3.21 -13.83 -11.45
C ALA A 203 -2.07 -13.47 -10.47
N GLU A 204 -1.26 -14.46 -10.08
CA GLU A 204 -0.08 -14.28 -9.23
C GLU A 204 1.00 -13.45 -9.92
N GLU A 205 1.29 -13.76 -11.18
CA GLU A 205 2.28 -13.03 -12.00
C GLU A 205 1.84 -11.58 -12.26
N LYS A 206 0.54 -11.35 -12.47
CA LYS A 206 -0.02 -9.99 -12.58
C LYS A 206 0.30 -9.14 -11.34
N GLN A 207 0.32 -9.74 -10.15
CA GLN A 207 0.53 -9.01 -8.89
C GLN A 207 2.00 -8.80 -8.55
N GLN A 208 2.85 -9.76 -8.88
CA GLN A 208 4.27 -9.70 -8.53
C GLN A 208 5.00 -8.69 -9.42
N ASP A 209 5.07 -8.95 -10.72
CA ASP A 209 5.80 -8.08 -11.65
C ASP A 209 5.28 -8.24 -13.09
N LEU A 210 4.04 -7.77 -13.31
CA LEU A 210 3.39 -7.85 -14.62
C LEU A 210 4.25 -7.27 -15.75
N LEU A 211 4.96 -6.17 -15.51
CA LEU A 211 5.82 -5.54 -16.50
C LEU A 211 6.95 -6.49 -16.92
N ARG A 212 7.66 -7.06 -15.95
CA ARG A 212 8.71 -8.05 -16.22
C ARG A 212 8.15 -9.29 -16.90
N TYR A 213 6.99 -9.79 -16.48
CA TYR A 213 6.35 -10.97 -17.09
C TYR A 213 6.02 -10.75 -18.57
N VAL A 214 5.50 -9.57 -18.93
CA VAL A 214 5.25 -9.25 -20.35
C VAL A 214 6.51 -8.91 -21.12
N GLY A 215 7.67 -8.82 -20.46
CA GLY A 215 8.96 -8.55 -21.07
C GLY A 215 9.32 -7.07 -21.18
N ILE A 216 8.70 -6.19 -20.39
CA ILE A 216 9.05 -4.76 -20.30
C ILE A 216 9.88 -4.52 -19.04
N THR A 217 11.11 -4.04 -19.23
CA THR A 217 11.94 -3.54 -18.14
C THR A 217 11.91 -2.01 -18.15
N PRO A 218 11.55 -1.35 -17.02
CA PRO A 218 11.66 0.10 -16.92
C PRO A 218 13.08 0.60 -17.22
N TRP A 219 13.21 1.73 -17.92
CA TRP A 219 14.50 2.39 -18.06
C TRP A 219 15.09 2.65 -16.67
N ARG A 220 16.38 2.37 -16.53
CA ARG A 220 17.14 2.60 -15.32
C ARG A 220 18.32 3.49 -15.69
N MET A 221 18.72 4.31 -14.73
CA MET A 221 19.97 5.04 -14.84
C MET A 221 21.12 4.03 -14.87
N ASP A 222 22.08 4.24 -15.76
CA ASP A 222 23.28 3.41 -15.81
C ASP A 222 24.09 3.61 -14.53
N TYR A 223 24.21 2.55 -13.73
CA TYR A 223 25.09 2.51 -12.58
C TYR A 223 26.38 1.83 -13.02
N PRO A 224 27.52 2.52 -13.08
CA PRO A 224 28.78 1.85 -13.35
C PRO A 224 29.06 0.84 -12.22
N PRO A 225 29.79 -0.24 -12.49
CA PRO A 225 30.03 -1.33 -11.54
C PRO A 225 31.12 -0.93 -10.52
N VAL A 226 30.92 0.20 -9.85
CA VAL A 226 31.85 0.75 -8.85
C VAL A 226 31.28 0.52 -7.47
N LEU A 227 32.07 -0.10 -6.59
CA LEU A 227 31.68 -0.37 -5.22
C LEU A 227 31.57 0.93 -4.42
N GLY A 228 30.43 1.13 -3.77
CA GLY A 228 30.17 2.21 -2.83
C GLY A 228 30.41 1.74 -1.40
N GLU A 229 29.38 1.84 -0.57
CA GLU A 229 29.43 1.37 0.81
C GLU A 229 29.50 -0.16 0.88
N LEU A 230 30.34 -0.69 1.76
CA LEU A 230 30.46 -2.12 2.03
C LEU A 230 29.94 -2.40 3.44
N ALA A 231 29.14 -3.45 3.59
CA ALA A 231 28.75 -3.95 4.89
C ALA A 231 30.02 -4.38 5.67
N PRO A 232 30.21 -3.94 6.93
CA PRO A 232 31.42 -4.24 7.71
C PRO A 232 31.76 -5.74 7.78
N ASP A 233 30.74 -6.59 7.86
CA ASP A 233 30.85 -8.05 7.87
C ASP A 233 30.36 -8.68 6.55
N GLY A 234 30.39 -7.94 5.44
CA GLY A 234 30.03 -8.44 4.12
C GLY A 234 31.13 -9.33 3.53
N ALA A 235 30.76 -10.24 2.62
CA ALA A 235 31.75 -11.07 1.93
C ALA A 235 32.74 -10.24 1.10
N ALA A 236 32.29 -9.13 0.51
CA ALA A 236 33.14 -8.19 -0.21
C ALA A 236 34.23 -7.59 0.71
N ALA A 237 33.84 -7.11 1.89
CA ALA A 237 34.77 -6.55 2.87
C ALA A 237 35.76 -7.62 3.38
N ARG A 238 35.29 -8.84 3.65
CA ARG A 238 36.15 -9.98 4.04
C ARG A 238 37.16 -10.37 2.96
N ALA A 239 36.78 -10.27 1.69
CA ALA A 239 37.65 -10.51 0.55
C ALA A 239 38.65 -9.37 0.29
N GLY A 240 38.56 -8.25 1.05
CA GLY A 240 39.47 -7.12 0.91
C GLY A 240 39.09 -6.15 -0.21
N LEU A 241 37.86 -6.23 -0.72
CA LEU A 241 37.29 -5.18 -1.58
C LEU A 241 37.12 -3.88 -0.79
N LYS A 242 37.16 -2.76 -1.51
CA LYS A 242 37.08 -1.41 -0.96
C LYS A 242 36.09 -0.56 -1.74
N SER A 243 35.56 0.46 -1.08
CA SER A 243 34.83 1.52 -1.75
C SER A 243 35.72 2.18 -2.80
N GLY A 244 35.18 2.41 -4.00
CA GLY A 244 35.90 2.93 -5.16
C GLY A 244 36.43 1.86 -6.12
N ASP A 245 36.46 0.58 -5.73
CA ASP A 245 36.85 -0.49 -6.65
C ASP A 245 35.85 -0.58 -7.81
N ARG A 246 36.32 -0.56 -9.05
CA ARG A 246 35.49 -0.82 -10.23
C ARG A 246 35.61 -2.30 -10.60
N ILE A 247 34.49 -3.00 -10.66
CA ILE A 247 34.45 -4.38 -11.17
C ILE A 247 34.49 -4.33 -12.69
N LEU A 248 35.42 -5.07 -13.29
CA LEU A 248 35.59 -5.18 -14.74
C LEU A 248 35.04 -6.50 -15.28
N ALA A 249 35.18 -7.58 -14.50
CA ALA A 249 34.68 -8.90 -14.85
C ALA A 249 34.46 -9.76 -13.60
N ALA A 250 33.61 -10.77 -13.73
CA ALA A 250 33.38 -11.82 -12.74
C ALA A 250 33.49 -13.20 -13.40
N ASP A 251 34.39 -14.07 -12.92
CA ASP A 251 34.75 -15.36 -13.53
C ASP A 251 35.01 -15.30 -15.05
N GLY A 252 35.62 -14.20 -15.50
CA GLY A 252 35.93 -13.95 -16.90
C GLY A 252 34.78 -13.34 -17.72
N GLU A 253 33.56 -13.25 -17.19
CA GLU A 253 32.45 -12.54 -17.82
C GLU A 253 32.59 -11.02 -17.60
N PRO A 254 32.59 -10.19 -18.66
CA PRO A 254 32.62 -8.73 -18.52
C PRO A 254 31.41 -8.21 -17.73
N ILE A 255 31.66 -7.26 -16.85
CA ILE A 255 30.62 -6.58 -16.08
C ILE A 255 30.63 -5.11 -16.49
N GLU A 256 29.61 -4.68 -17.22
CA GLU A 256 29.49 -3.32 -17.77
C GLU A 256 28.75 -2.37 -16.84
N ASP A 257 27.82 -2.90 -16.05
CA ASP A 257 26.98 -2.15 -15.13
C ASP A 257 26.79 -2.87 -13.78
N TRP A 258 26.27 -2.13 -12.81
CA TRP A 258 26.01 -2.63 -11.47
C TRP A 258 24.95 -3.73 -11.42
N MET A 259 23.94 -3.69 -12.29
CA MET A 259 22.88 -4.70 -12.32
C MET A 259 23.43 -6.05 -12.80
N GLN A 260 24.32 -6.07 -13.79
CA GLN A 260 25.02 -7.27 -14.23
C GLN A 260 25.81 -7.89 -13.08
N LEU A 261 26.52 -7.08 -12.29
CA LEU A 261 27.20 -7.56 -11.08
C LEU A 261 26.21 -8.18 -10.07
N VAL A 262 25.07 -7.52 -9.84
CA VAL A 262 24.05 -8.01 -8.92
C VAL A 262 23.46 -9.34 -9.40
N GLU A 263 23.13 -9.45 -10.69
CA GLU A 263 22.57 -10.67 -11.29
C GLU A 263 23.57 -11.82 -11.23
N PHE A 264 24.83 -11.57 -11.60
CA PHE A 264 25.91 -12.52 -11.47
C PHE A 264 26.06 -13.01 -10.03
N VAL A 265 26.20 -12.09 -9.06
CA VAL A 265 26.37 -12.47 -7.64
C VAL A 265 25.17 -13.26 -7.12
N ARG A 266 23.93 -12.87 -7.47
CA ARG A 266 22.72 -13.56 -7.01
C ARG A 266 22.64 -15.00 -7.51
N ALA A 267 23.17 -15.26 -8.71
CA ALA A 267 23.19 -16.59 -9.32
C ALA A 267 24.22 -17.56 -8.71
N HIS A 268 25.18 -17.06 -7.92
CA HIS A 268 26.31 -17.83 -7.40
C HIS A 268 26.35 -17.90 -5.85
N PRO A 269 25.28 -18.30 -5.13
CA PRO A 269 25.33 -18.45 -3.67
C PRO A 269 26.31 -19.56 -3.23
N GLU A 270 27.05 -19.31 -2.14
CA GLU A 270 28.03 -20.24 -1.54
C GLU A 270 29.19 -20.64 -2.48
N GLN A 271 29.41 -19.89 -3.55
CA GLN A 271 30.51 -20.11 -4.49
C GLN A 271 31.59 -19.05 -4.30
N THR A 272 32.84 -19.43 -4.57
CA THR A 272 33.94 -18.47 -4.67
C THR A 272 34.02 -18.02 -6.12
N VAL A 273 33.86 -16.72 -6.33
CA VAL A 273 33.91 -16.08 -7.65
C VAL A 273 35.15 -15.20 -7.73
N GLU A 274 35.81 -15.23 -8.88
CA GLU A 274 36.96 -14.41 -9.19
C GLU A 274 36.49 -13.05 -9.72
N LEU A 275 36.68 -11.97 -8.96
CA LEU A 275 36.38 -10.61 -9.42
C LEU A 275 37.64 -9.93 -9.91
N ARG A 276 37.65 -9.56 -11.19
CA ARG A 276 38.66 -8.67 -11.75
C ARG A 276 38.23 -7.23 -11.54
N ILE A 277 39.05 -6.46 -10.85
CA ILE A 277 38.74 -5.10 -10.44
C ILE A 277 39.84 -4.13 -10.85
N GLU A 278 39.47 -2.87 -11.03
CA GLU A 278 40.37 -1.73 -11.15
C GLU A 278 40.35 -0.94 -9.83
N ARG A 279 41.51 -0.81 -9.19
CA ARG A 279 41.70 0.05 -8.00
C ARG A 279 42.85 1.00 -8.28
N ASP A 280 42.60 2.29 -8.17
CA ASP A 280 43.58 3.35 -8.44
C ASP A 280 44.28 3.21 -9.82
N GLY A 281 43.54 2.72 -10.84
CA GLY A 281 44.05 2.51 -12.19
C GLY A 281 44.85 1.22 -12.41
N VAL A 282 44.95 0.35 -11.39
CA VAL A 282 45.63 -0.95 -11.48
C VAL A 282 44.60 -2.07 -11.49
N GLU A 283 44.68 -2.95 -12.50
CA GLU A 283 43.90 -4.18 -12.53
C GLU A 283 44.45 -5.20 -11.51
N GLN A 284 43.56 -5.78 -10.73
CA GLN A 284 43.87 -6.86 -9.79
C GLN A 284 42.70 -7.84 -9.73
N THR A 285 42.99 -9.03 -9.24
CA THR A 285 42.00 -10.11 -9.09
C THR A 285 41.76 -10.37 -7.62
N VAL A 286 40.49 -10.52 -7.24
CA VAL A 286 40.07 -10.77 -5.86
C VAL A 286 39.06 -11.91 -5.83
N ASP A 287 39.39 -12.98 -5.11
CA ASP A 287 38.48 -14.09 -4.88
C ASP A 287 37.48 -13.72 -3.79
N VAL A 288 36.19 -13.74 -4.12
CA VAL A 288 35.10 -13.42 -3.20
C VAL A 288 34.25 -14.67 -2.97
N HIS A 289 34.20 -15.13 -1.73
CA HIS A 289 33.25 -16.18 -1.34
C HIS A 289 31.86 -15.57 -1.13
N VAL A 290 30.96 -15.78 -2.09
CA VAL A 290 29.61 -15.22 -2.09
C VAL A 290 28.76 -15.88 -1.00
N ALA A 291 28.25 -15.10 -0.06
CA ALA A 291 27.39 -15.62 0.99
C ALA A 291 25.98 -15.91 0.46
N SER A 292 25.34 -16.99 0.91
CA SER A 292 23.91 -17.21 0.69
C SER A 292 23.05 -16.25 1.51
N HIS A 293 21.94 -15.85 0.92
CA HIS A 293 20.87 -15.10 1.54
C HIS A 293 19.54 -15.73 1.14
N VAL A 294 18.73 -16.11 2.11
CA VAL A 294 17.41 -16.72 1.87
C VAL A 294 16.40 -15.61 1.59
N THR A 295 15.62 -15.76 0.52
CA THR A 295 14.52 -14.86 0.17
C THR A 295 13.23 -15.67 0.00
N GLY A 296 12.07 -15.00 -0.01
CA GLY A 296 10.79 -15.63 -0.31
C GLY A 296 10.73 -16.33 -1.69
N SER A 297 11.63 -15.98 -2.62
CA SER A 297 11.75 -16.57 -3.96
C SER A 297 12.84 -17.65 -4.09
N GLY A 298 13.56 -17.98 -3.01
CA GLY A 298 14.67 -18.95 -3.01
C GLY A 298 15.97 -18.40 -2.40
N VAL A 299 17.06 -19.15 -2.56
CA VAL A 299 18.39 -18.77 -2.08
C VAL A 299 19.11 -17.97 -3.16
N ILE A 300 19.66 -16.81 -2.81
CA ILE A 300 20.46 -15.97 -3.70
C ILE A 300 21.83 -15.68 -3.08
N GLY A 301 22.82 -15.40 -3.93
CA GLY A 301 24.12 -14.92 -3.46
C GLY A 301 24.11 -13.43 -3.09
N ARG A 302 24.94 -13.05 -2.11
CA ARG A 302 25.13 -11.67 -1.67
C ARG A 302 26.57 -11.41 -1.21
N ILE A 303 27.18 -10.36 -1.72
CA ILE A 303 28.52 -9.92 -1.30
C ILE A 303 28.53 -8.78 -0.27
N GLY A 304 27.38 -8.14 -0.01
CA GLY A 304 27.27 -7.07 0.97
C GLY A 304 27.89 -5.74 0.50
N ALA A 305 27.83 -5.46 -0.80
CA ALA A 305 28.25 -4.19 -1.39
C ALA A 305 27.04 -3.40 -1.92
N ALA A 306 27.09 -2.08 -1.80
CA ALA A 306 26.17 -1.14 -2.43
C ALA A 306 26.86 -0.43 -3.61
N PRO A 307 26.13 0.05 -4.63
CA PRO A 307 26.73 0.83 -5.70
C PRO A 307 27.30 2.14 -5.15
N ALA A 308 28.35 2.65 -5.79
CA ALA A 308 28.78 4.02 -5.57
C ALA A 308 27.62 4.99 -5.91
N PRO A 309 27.39 6.05 -5.13
CA PRO A 309 26.34 7.02 -5.43
C PRO A 309 26.55 7.61 -6.82
N VAL A 310 25.59 7.38 -7.72
CA VAL A 310 25.49 8.17 -8.96
C VAL A 310 24.76 9.47 -8.65
N GLY A 311 24.97 10.49 -9.49
CA GLY A 311 24.32 11.79 -9.36
C GLY A 311 22.78 11.70 -9.37
N PRO A 312 22.08 12.84 -9.21
CA PRO A 312 20.63 12.86 -9.28
C PRO A 312 20.11 12.29 -10.60
N LEU A 313 18.90 11.69 -10.57
CA LEU A 313 18.14 11.34 -11.77
C LEU A 313 18.18 12.49 -12.80
N PRO A 314 18.46 12.21 -14.08
CA PRO A 314 18.45 13.23 -15.13
C PRO A 314 17.11 13.96 -15.18
N ASP A 315 17.15 15.29 -15.36
CA ASP A 315 15.94 16.12 -15.35
C ASP A 315 14.95 15.73 -16.46
N GLU A 316 15.44 15.20 -17.57
CA GLU A 316 14.63 14.69 -18.69
C GLU A 316 13.75 13.50 -18.31
N MET A 317 14.21 12.69 -17.35
CA MET A 317 13.49 11.51 -16.85
C MET A 317 12.60 11.84 -15.65
N ARG A 318 12.77 13.01 -15.06
CA ARG A 318 11.91 13.51 -13.99
C ARG A 318 10.61 14.04 -14.57
N THR A 319 9.53 13.79 -13.85
CA THR A 319 8.22 14.35 -14.14
C THR A 319 7.49 14.64 -12.84
N GLU A 320 6.57 15.57 -12.87
CA GLU A 320 5.76 15.94 -11.73
C GLU A 320 4.29 15.97 -12.14
N VAL A 321 3.46 15.25 -11.38
CA VAL A 321 2.02 15.28 -11.57
C VAL A 321 1.43 16.26 -10.58
N ARG A 322 1.03 17.43 -11.08
CA ARG A 322 0.45 18.49 -10.25
C ARG A 322 -0.81 19.05 -10.88
N PHE A 323 -1.82 19.28 -10.05
CA PHE A 323 -3.09 19.84 -10.46
C PHE A 323 -3.43 21.09 -9.64
N GLY A 324 -4.18 22.02 -10.24
CA GLY A 324 -4.75 23.15 -9.51
C GLY A 324 -5.84 22.69 -8.52
N PRO A 325 -6.23 23.53 -7.54
CA PRO A 325 -7.13 23.12 -6.45
C PRO A 325 -8.45 22.52 -6.91
N ILE A 326 -9.03 23.01 -8.02
CA ILE A 326 -10.33 22.53 -8.53
C ILE A 326 -10.15 21.23 -9.32
N ALA A 327 -9.18 21.18 -10.24
CA ALA A 327 -8.89 19.98 -11.03
C ALA A 327 -8.46 18.79 -10.15
N ALA A 328 -7.68 19.05 -9.09
CA ALA A 328 -7.23 18.04 -8.15
C ALA A 328 -8.39 17.32 -7.44
N VAL A 329 -9.57 17.94 -7.30
CA VAL A 329 -10.74 17.28 -6.69
C VAL A 329 -11.24 16.14 -7.59
N GLY A 330 -11.33 16.39 -8.90
CA GLY A 330 -11.73 15.36 -9.86
C GLY A 330 -10.75 14.19 -9.88
N GLU A 331 -9.45 14.50 -9.87
CA GLU A 331 -8.39 13.49 -9.82
C GLU A 331 -8.36 12.72 -8.50
N ALA A 332 -8.58 13.38 -7.37
CA ALA A 332 -8.69 12.73 -6.07
C ALA A 332 -9.90 11.79 -6.00
N LEU A 333 -11.07 12.22 -6.48
CA LEU A 333 -12.27 11.38 -6.57
C LEU A 333 -12.05 10.16 -7.47
N SER A 334 -11.50 10.38 -8.66
CA SER A 334 -11.15 9.31 -9.60
C SER A 334 -10.17 8.32 -8.98
N LYS A 335 -9.12 8.82 -8.32
CA LYS A 335 -8.11 7.99 -7.67
C LYS A 335 -8.69 7.20 -6.49
N THR A 336 -9.52 7.83 -5.66
CA THR A 336 -10.23 7.13 -4.57
C THR A 336 -11.12 6.04 -5.12
N TRP A 337 -11.89 6.30 -6.19
CA TRP A 337 -12.73 5.28 -6.82
C TRP A 337 -11.90 4.13 -7.39
N GLN A 338 -10.84 4.42 -8.15
CA GLN A 338 -9.93 3.43 -8.71
C GLN A 338 -9.38 2.52 -7.61
N MET A 339 -8.79 3.11 -6.56
CA MET A 339 -8.21 2.35 -5.45
C MET A 339 -9.25 1.57 -4.64
N SER A 340 -10.46 2.10 -4.48
CA SER A 340 -11.56 1.40 -3.81
C SER A 340 -12.01 0.19 -4.62
N SER A 341 -12.19 0.36 -5.92
CA SER A 341 -12.61 -0.70 -6.84
C SER A 341 -11.55 -1.80 -6.96
N LEU A 342 -10.27 -1.44 -7.03
CA LEU A 342 -9.15 -2.38 -7.01
C LEU A 342 -9.13 -3.14 -5.69
N THR A 343 -9.25 -2.46 -4.55
CA THR A 343 -9.28 -3.09 -3.22
C THR A 343 -10.41 -4.11 -3.12
N LEU A 344 -11.63 -3.76 -3.55
CA LEU A 344 -12.78 -4.64 -3.52
C LEU A 344 -12.60 -5.86 -4.45
N ARG A 345 -12.07 -5.65 -5.67
CA ARG A 345 -11.75 -6.74 -6.61
C ARG A 345 -10.71 -7.70 -6.04
N MET A 346 -9.66 -7.17 -5.43
CA MET A 346 -8.62 -7.97 -4.79
C MET A 346 -9.18 -8.81 -3.63
N ILE A 347 -10.02 -8.22 -2.77
CA ILE A 347 -10.72 -8.96 -1.71
C ILE A 347 -11.60 -10.06 -2.30
N GLY A 348 -12.39 -9.76 -3.34
CA GLY A 348 -13.24 -10.74 -4.01
C GLY A 348 -12.45 -11.93 -4.56
N LYS A 349 -11.34 -11.67 -5.28
CA LYS A 349 -10.49 -12.74 -5.82
C LYS A 349 -9.76 -13.55 -4.75
N MET A 350 -9.39 -12.93 -3.62
CA MET A 350 -8.85 -13.65 -2.46
C MET A 350 -9.86 -14.62 -1.85
N ILE A 351 -11.15 -14.24 -1.76
CA ILE A 351 -12.21 -15.11 -1.24
C ILE A 351 -12.47 -16.30 -2.15
N VAL A 352 -12.37 -16.12 -3.47
CA VAL A 352 -12.53 -17.19 -4.47
C VAL A 352 -11.29 -18.10 -4.54
N GLY A 353 -10.15 -17.68 -3.99
CA GLY A 353 -8.91 -18.43 -3.99
C GLY A 353 -8.04 -18.22 -5.24
N GLU A 354 -8.35 -17.23 -6.07
CA GLU A 354 -7.55 -16.86 -7.24
C GLU A 354 -6.31 -16.01 -6.88
N VAL A 355 -6.27 -15.48 -5.65
CA VAL A 355 -5.23 -14.57 -5.18
C VAL A 355 -4.75 -15.01 -3.80
N SER A 356 -3.42 -15.08 -3.63
CA SER A 356 -2.79 -15.43 -2.36
C SER A 356 -3.09 -14.42 -1.25
N VAL A 357 -3.40 -14.95 -0.06
CA VAL A 357 -3.62 -14.17 1.17
C VAL A 357 -2.33 -13.65 1.79
N GLU A 358 -1.16 -14.06 1.28
CA GLU A 358 0.17 -13.62 1.74
C GLU A 358 0.43 -12.13 1.47
N ASN A 359 -0.34 -11.54 0.56
CA ASN A 359 -0.29 -10.11 0.23
C ASN A 359 -1.05 -9.23 1.24
N LEU A 360 -1.75 -9.82 2.21
CA LEU A 360 -2.41 -9.08 3.27
C LEU A 360 -1.36 -8.46 4.21
N SER A 361 -1.33 -7.13 4.27
CA SER A 361 -0.37 -6.39 5.10
C SER A 361 -0.79 -6.40 6.58
N GLY A 362 0.10 -6.86 7.45
CA GLY A 362 -0.10 -6.77 8.90
C GLY A 362 0.40 -5.45 9.51
N PRO A 363 0.28 -5.30 10.84
CA PRO A 363 0.65 -4.08 11.55
C PRO A 363 2.13 -3.70 11.42
N ILE A 364 3.03 -4.68 11.26
CA ILE A 364 4.46 -4.43 11.13
C ILE A 364 4.74 -3.85 9.75
N THR A 365 4.18 -4.47 8.70
CA THR A 365 4.30 -3.94 7.34
C THR A 365 3.72 -2.52 7.25
N ILE A 366 2.56 -2.27 7.86
CA ILE A 366 1.99 -0.91 7.89
C ILE A 366 2.94 0.08 8.59
N ALA A 367 3.58 -0.32 9.70
CA ALA A 367 4.50 0.55 10.42
C ALA A 367 5.77 0.88 9.61
N THR A 368 6.36 -0.13 8.95
CA THR A 368 7.56 0.07 8.14
C THR A 368 7.27 0.95 6.93
N TYR A 369 6.13 0.75 6.25
CA TYR A 369 5.70 1.61 5.15
C TYR A 369 5.33 3.02 5.61
N ALA A 370 4.73 3.19 6.79
CA ALA A 370 4.47 4.51 7.36
C ALA A 370 5.78 5.28 7.61
N GLY A 371 6.77 4.65 8.25
CA GLY A 371 8.08 5.25 8.49
C GLY A 371 8.83 5.56 7.19
N TYR A 372 8.84 4.61 6.25
CA TYR A 372 9.45 4.80 4.93
C TYR A 372 8.81 5.95 4.16
N SER A 373 7.48 5.96 4.00
CA SER A 373 6.78 7.02 3.26
C SER A 373 6.97 8.40 3.88
N ALA A 374 6.99 8.51 5.21
CA ALA A 374 7.31 9.75 5.92
C ALA A 374 8.75 10.23 5.64
N SER A 375 9.71 9.30 5.53
CA SER A 375 11.11 9.63 5.22
C SER A 375 11.32 10.06 3.77
N VAL A 376 10.52 9.52 2.83
CA VAL A 376 10.56 9.90 1.41
C VAL A 376 9.99 11.31 1.20
N GLY A 377 8.88 11.64 1.88
CA GLY A 377 8.30 12.97 1.83
C GLY A 377 6.80 13.01 2.07
N ILE A 378 6.27 14.22 2.21
CA ILE A 378 4.87 14.44 2.58
C ILE A 378 3.88 13.89 1.53
N THR A 379 4.22 13.93 0.24
CA THR A 379 3.35 13.44 -0.85
C THR A 379 3.22 11.92 -0.80
N SER A 380 4.32 11.20 -0.58
CA SER A 380 4.33 9.75 -0.34
C SER A 380 3.57 9.36 0.92
N PHE A 381 3.72 10.14 2.00
CA PHE A 381 2.98 9.90 3.25
C PHE A 381 1.48 10.13 3.09
N LEU A 382 1.05 11.19 2.37
CA LEU A 382 -0.35 11.45 2.04
C LEU A 382 -0.95 10.33 1.17
N TYR A 383 -0.20 9.85 0.17
CA TYR A 383 -0.60 8.71 -0.65
C TYR A 383 -0.85 7.46 0.21
N PHE A 384 0.09 7.14 1.11
CA PHE A 384 -0.02 6.03 2.03
C PHE A 384 -1.25 6.17 2.94
N LEU A 385 -1.43 7.33 3.57
CA LEU A 385 -2.59 7.64 4.40
C LEU A 385 -3.91 7.43 3.63
N ALA A 386 -3.99 7.90 2.39
CA ALA A 386 -5.17 7.75 1.55
C ALA A 386 -5.48 6.27 1.23
N ILE A 387 -4.47 5.46 0.89
CA ILE A 387 -4.65 4.03 0.63
C ILE A 387 -5.16 3.31 1.87
N ILE A 388 -4.50 3.49 3.03
CA ILE A 388 -4.92 2.81 4.26
C ILE A 388 -6.33 3.27 4.66
N SER A 389 -6.66 4.55 4.49
CA SER A 389 -8.02 5.06 4.71
C SER A 389 -9.04 4.35 3.82
N ILE A 390 -8.77 4.21 2.52
CA ILE A 390 -9.64 3.47 1.59
C ILE A 390 -9.79 2.02 2.02
N SER A 391 -8.69 1.34 2.34
CA SER A 391 -8.73 -0.06 2.78
C SER A 391 -9.57 -0.22 4.04
N LEU A 392 -9.41 0.65 5.05
CA LEU A 392 -10.23 0.64 6.26
C LEU A 392 -11.70 0.93 5.96
N GLY A 393 -11.99 1.90 5.09
CA GLY A 393 -13.36 2.22 4.66
C GLY A 393 -14.05 1.06 3.93
N VAL A 394 -13.36 0.44 2.97
CA VAL A 394 -13.87 -0.72 2.23
C VAL A 394 -14.09 -1.91 3.16
N LEU A 395 -13.10 -2.25 3.99
CA LEU A 395 -13.19 -3.37 4.93
C LEU A 395 -14.32 -3.16 5.93
N ASN A 396 -14.47 -1.95 6.50
CA ASN A 396 -15.55 -1.66 7.45
C ASN A 396 -16.93 -1.67 6.79
N LEU A 397 -17.06 -1.56 5.46
CA LEU A 397 -18.34 -1.73 4.76
C LEU A 397 -18.69 -3.19 4.44
N LEU A 398 -17.74 -4.12 4.58
CA LEU A 398 -18.03 -5.53 4.34
C LEU A 398 -19.05 -6.06 5.35
N PRO A 399 -19.92 -7.02 4.95
CA PRO A 399 -20.95 -7.60 5.82
C PRO A 399 -20.35 -8.59 6.84
N ILE A 400 -19.29 -8.19 7.53
CA ILE A 400 -18.59 -8.95 8.55
C ILE A 400 -19.10 -8.48 9.91
N PRO A 401 -19.66 -9.38 10.74
CA PRO A 401 -20.05 -9.04 12.11
C PRO A 401 -18.89 -8.40 12.89
N LEU A 402 -19.18 -7.46 13.79
CA LEU A 402 -18.23 -6.58 14.52
C LEU A 402 -17.78 -5.34 13.74
N LEU A 403 -17.82 -5.36 12.40
CA LEU A 403 -17.57 -4.16 11.58
C LEU A 403 -18.89 -3.41 11.32
N ASP A 404 -18.79 -2.16 10.87
CA ASP A 404 -19.96 -1.32 10.55
C ASP A 404 -20.89 -1.97 9.52
N GLY A 405 -20.31 -2.60 8.49
CA GLY A 405 -21.05 -3.31 7.45
C GLY A 405 -21.83 -4.51 7.98
N GLY A 406 -21.39 -5.14 9.08
CA GLY A 406 -22.17 -6.12 9.83
C GLY A 406 -23.43 -5.53 10.44
N HIS A 407 -23.34 -4.34 11.04
CA HIS A 407 -24.51 -3.61 11.54
C HIS A 407 -25.44 -3.17 10.41
N LEU A 408 -24.89 -2.69 9.29
CA LEU A 408 -25.67 -2.37 8.09
C LEU A 408 -26.42 -3.60 7.58
N MET A 409 -25.78 -4.77 7.55
CA MET A 409 -26.43 -6.04 7.20
C MET A 409 -27.60 -6.36 8.14
N TYR A 410 -27.46 -6.15 9.46
CA TYR A 410 -28.56 -6.34 10.41
C TYR A 410 -29.74 -5.42 10.13
N TYR A 411 -29.47 -4.16 9.78
CA TYR A 411 -30.52 -3.19 9.44
C TYR A 411 -31.19 -3.51 8.10
N LEU A 412 -30.45 -4.02 7.12
CA LEU A 412 -31.04 -4.53 5.87
C LEU A 412 -32.00 -5.69 6.16
N VAL A 413 -31.61 -6.64 7.01
CA VAL A 413 -32.49 -7.74 7.45
C VAL A 413 -33.71 -7.20 8.18
N GLU A 414 -33.56 -6.20 9.05
CA GLU A 414 -34.68 -5.56 9.75
C GLU A 414 -35.67 -4.88 8.78
N ILE A 415 -35.20 -4.21 7.73
CA ILE A 415 -36.05 -3.61 6.69
C ILE A 415 -36.87 -4.70 5.99
N VAL A 416 -36.25 -5.82 5.62
CA VAL A 416 -36.92 -6.92 4.91
C VAL A 416 -37.88 -7.69 5.83
N LYS A 417 -37.48 -7.94 7.07
CA LYS A 417 -38.26 -8.70 8.07
C LYS A 417 -39.35 -7.85 8.73
N GLY A 418 -39.24 -6.52 8.69
CA GLY A 418 -40.09 -5.59 9.41
C GLY A 418 -39.88 -5.56 10.92
N SER A 419 -38.89 -6.28 11.45
CA SER A 419 -38.56 -6.33 12.88
C SER A 419 -37.06 -6.55 13.11
N PRO A 420 -36.49 -6.01 14.20
CA PRO A 420 -35.07 -6.20 14.53
C PRO A 420 -34.69 -7.68 14.66
N LEU A 421 -33.41 -7.97 14.42
CA LEU A 421 -32.82 -9.27 14.79
C LEU A 421 -32.83 -9.43 16.31
N SER A 422 -33.13 -10.63 16.79
CA SER A 422 -33.08 -10.93 18.22
C SER A 422 -31.66 -10.79 18.76
N ASP A 423 -31.54 -10.37 20.01
CA ASP A 423 -30.24 -10.14 20.64
C ASP A 423 -29.38 -11.41 20.67
N GLU A 424 -29.99 -12.58 20.81
CA GLU A 424 -29.28 -13.88 20.70
C GLU A 424 -28.60 -14.08 19.35
N VAL A 425 -29.27 -13.73 18.25
CA VAL A 425 -28.71 -13.86 16.91
C VAL A 425 -27.60 -12.84 16.71
N GLN A 426 -27.80 -11.59 17.16
CA GLN A 426 -26.77 -10.55 17.10
C GLN A 426 -25.50 -10.97 17.87
N MET A 427 -25.65 -11.51 19.08
CA MET A 427 -24.52 -12.01 19.89
C MET A 427 -23.80 -13.19 19.22
N ARG A 428 -24.51 -14.16 18.63
CA ARG A 428 -23.88 -15.28 17.91
C ARG A 428 -23.09 -14.78 16.70
N MET A 429 -23.67 -13.87 15.92
CA MET A 429 -23.00 -13.26 14.77
C MET A 429 -21.77 -12.47 15.21
N GLN A 430 -21.86 -11.65 16.26
CA GLN A 430 -20.70 -10.93 16.81
C GLN A 430 -19.57 -11.85 17.25
N ARG A 431 -19.88 -12.96 17.94
CA ARG A 431 -18.87 -13.97 18.32
C ARG A 431 -18.18 -14.57 17.10
N LEU A 432 -18.94 -14.91 16.06
CA LEU A 432 -18.38 -15.37 14.79
C LEU A 432 -17.48 -14.31 14.17
N GLY A 433 -17.90 -13.04 14.18
CA GLY A 433 -17.10 -11.91 13.70
C GLY A 433 -15.78 -11.75 14.43
N ILE A 434 -15.80 -11.83 15.77
CA ILE A 434 -14.58 -11.78 16.60
C ILE A 434 -13.62 -12.91 16.23
N VAL A 435 -14.11 -14.15 16.06
CA VAL A 435 -13.28 -15.29 15.65
C VAL A 435 -12.68 -15.07 14.26
N LEU A 436 -13.49 -14.61 13.30
CA LEU A 436 -13.04 -14.36 11.93
C LEU A 436 -12.00 -13.23 11.87
N LEU A 437 -12.23 -12.14 12.58
CA LEU A 437 -11.29 -11.02 12.67
C LEU A 437 -9.99 -11.47 13.35
N ALA A 438 -10.06 -12.26 14.42
CA ALA A 438 -8.87 -12.80 15.08
C ALA A 438 -8.07 -13.72 14.14
N MET A 439 -8.73 -14.58 13.37
CA MET A 439 -8.06 -15.41 12.35
C MET A 439 -7.37 -14.56 11.29
N LEU A 440 -8.04 -13.53 10.77
CA LEU A 440 -7.48 -12.61 9.78
C LEU A 440 -6.26 -11.85 10.34
N MET A 441 -6.35 -11.37 11.58
CA MET A 441 -5.24 -10.69 12.25
C MET A 441 -4.06 -11.63 12.48
N LEU A 442 -4.30 -12.87 12.91
CA LEU A 442 -3.25 -13.88 13.08
C LEU A 442 -2.59 -14.22 11.75
N LEU A 443 -3.35 -14.34 10.67
CA LEU A 443 -2.83 -14.57 9.33
C LEU A 443 -1.97 -13.40 8.85
N ALA A 444 -2.45 -12.17 8.99
CA ALA A 444 -1.69 -10.97 8.62
C ALA A 444 -0.38 -10.85 9.43
N PHE A 445 -0.43 -11.17 10.73
CA PHE A 445 0.74 -11.18 11.58
C PHE A 445 1.72 -12.31 11.23
N TYR A 446 1.20 -13.50 10.89
CA TYR A 446 2.00 -14.62 10.40
C TYR A 446 2.72 -14.26 9.08
N ASN A 447 2.01 -13.63 8.14
CA ASN A 447 2.60 -13.14 6.90
C ASN A 447 3.71 -12.10 7.16
N ASP A 448 3.48 -11.17 8.09
CA ASP A 448 4.50 -10.19 8.51
C ASP A 448 5.74 -10.87 9.10
N LEU A 449 5.57 -11.88 9.98
CA LEU A 449 6.70 -12.62 10.56
C LEU A 449 7.46 -13.43 9.51
N ASN A 450 6.76 -14.11 8.62
CA ASN A 450 7.38 -14.84 7.51
C ASN A 450 8.19 -13.90 6.62
N ARG A 451 7.70 -12.68 6.38
CA ARG A 451 8.43 -11.67 5.61
C ARG A 451 9.66 -11.13 6.35
N LEU A 452 9.61 -11.05 7.68
CA LEU A 452 10.75 -10.62 8.50
C LEU A 452 11.82 -11.69 8.68
N TRP A 453 11.44 -12.96 8.79
CA TRP A 453 12.35 -14.08 9.04
C TRP A 453 12.80 -14.79 7.77
N GLY A 454 12.00 -14.76 6.71
CA GLY A 454 12.36 -15.26 5.37
C GLY A 454 12.89 -14.18 4.42
N GLY A 455 13.19 -12.98 4.95
CA GLY A 455 13.71 -11.83 4.22
C GLY A 455 15.20 -11.64 4.33
#